data_AF-A0A432K6Y4-F1
#
_entry.id   AF-A0A432K6Y4-F1
#
_cell.length_a   1.000
_cell.length_b   1.000
_cell.length_c   1.000
_cell.angle_alpha   90.00
_cell.angle_beta   90.00
_cell.angle_gamma   90.00
#
_symmetry.space_group_name_H-M   'P 1'
#
loop_
_entity.id
_entity.type
_entity.pdbx_description
1 polymer ?
#
loop_
_entity_poly.entity_id
_entity_poly.type
_entity_poly.pdbx_seq_one_letter_code
_entity_poly.pdbx_strand_id
1 'polypeptide(L)'
;MISELENKMYNNFDFEEYKRELLVLAYICRVKILDRIEKNEWMAPEVPITIATGLFRTRKETIYSALDKSVGRIIEISDIDDNLTKTIKDILERGDSFYEFENSLPDSVLRKFK
;
A
#
# COMPACT_ATOMS: atom_id res chain seq x y z
N MET A 1 -10.93 -4.70 6.40
CA MET A 1 -9.99 -4.78 5.26
C MET A 1 -8.65 -5.39 5.62
N ILE A 2 -7.68 -4.69 6.26
CA ILE A 2 -6.38 -5.32 6.62
C ILE A 2 -6.55 -6.47 7.64
N SER A 3 -7.36 -6.26 8.67
CA SER A 3 -7.64 -7.28 9.70
C SER A 3 -8.47 -8.49 9.20
N GLU A 4 -9.12 -8.37 8.04
CA GLU A 4 -9.82 -9.51 7.39
C GLU A 4 -8.86 -10.34 6.54
N LEU A 5 -7.86 -9.69 5.93
CA LEU A 5 -6.73 -10.37 5.29
C LEU A 5 -5.93 -11.19 6.31
N GLU A 6 -5.64 -10.63 7.49
CA GLU A 6 -4.94 -11.34 8.58
C GLU A 6 -5.63 -12.64 9.03
N ASN A 7 -6.96 -12.67 9.04
CA ASN A 7 -7.71 -13.88 9.42
C ASN A 7 -7.78 -14.94 8.31
N LYS A 8 -7.70 -14.52 7.04
CA LYS A 8 -7.56 -15.45 5.91
C LYS A 8 -6.17 -16.08 5.84
N MET A 9 -5.12 -15.36 6.28
CA MET A 9 -3.72 -15.82 6.28
C MET A 9 -3.50 -17.14 7.02
N TYR A 10 -4.26 -17.42 8.08
CA TYR A 10 -4.04 -18.61 8.92
C TYR A 10 -4.78 -19.88 8.47
N ASN A 11 -5.79 -19.79 7.59
CA ASN A 11 -6.75 -20.89 7.41
C ASN A 11 -6.79 -21.54 6.02
N ASN A 12 -6.22 -20.94 4.96
CA ASN A 12 -6.13 -21.53 3.61
C ASN A 12 -5.04 -20.81 2.80
N PHE A 13 -3.79 -21.26 2.93
CA PHE A 13 -2.62 -20.55 2.43
C PHE A 13 -2.36 -20.84 0.93
N ASP A 14 -3.03 -20.12 0.03
CA ASP A 14 -2.53 -19.97 -1.35
C ASP A 14 -1.53 -18.80 -1.36
N PHE A 15 -0.25 -19.15 -1.27
CA PHE A 15 0.86 -18.20 -1.21
C PHE A 15 0.93 -17.30 -2.46
N GLU A 16 0.51 -17.79 -3.63
CA GLU A 16 0.58 -17.03 -4.88
C GLU A 16 -0.56 -16.02 -5.00
N GLU A 17 -1.77 -16.38 -4.56
CA GLU A 17 -2.89 -15.43 -4.45
C GLU A 17 -2.52 -14.29 -3.47
N TYR A 18 -1.93 -14.64 -2.34
CA TYR A 18 -1.47 -13.70 -1.32
C TYR A 18 -0.39 -12.73 -1.81
N LYS A 19 0.63 -13.23 -2.52
CA LYS A 19 1.65 -12.38 -3.15
C LYS A 19 1.00 -11.35 -4.06
N ARG A 20 0.08 -11.78 -4.91
CA ARG A 20 -0.59 -10.89 -5.87
C ARG A 20 -1.39 -9.81 -5.17
N GLU A 21 -2.12 -10.14 -4.11
CA GLU A 21 -2.85 -9.15 -3.31
C GLU A 21 -1.92 -8.10 -2.70
N LEU A 22 -0.78 -8.50 -2.16
CA LEU A 22 0.21 -7.57 -1.61
C LEU A 22 0.83 -6.66 -2.68
N LEU A 23 1.14 -7.18 -3.86
CA LEU A 23 1.64 -6.37 -4.98
C LEU A 23 0.60 -5.34 -5.44
N VAL A 24 -0.69 -5.71 -5.50
CA VAL A 24 -1.78 -4.76 -5.78
C VAL A 24 -1.84 -3.67 -4.71
N LEU A 25 -1.76 -4.03 -3.43
CA LEU A 25 -1.79 -3.05 -2.34
C LEU A 25 -0.59 -2.10 -2.41
N ALA A 26 0.62 -2.61 -2.66
CA ALA A 26 1.83 -1.82 -2.83
C ALA A 26 1.68 -0.83 -4.00
N TYR A 27 1.15 -1.30 -5.14
CA TYR A 27 0.89 -0.46 -6.31
C TYR A 27 -0.13 0.66 -6.00
N ILE A 28 -1.22 0.35 -5.31
CA ILE A 28 -2.22 1.34 -4.90
C ILE A 28 -1.60 2.38 -3.96
N CYS A 29 -0.80 1.95 -2.98
CA CYS A 29 -0.08 2.83 -2.07
C CYS A 29 0.85 3.78 -2.84
N ARG A 30 1.60 3.28 -3.83
CA ARG A 30 2.45 4.09 -4.69
C ARG A 30 1.65 5.14 -5.47
N VAL A 31 0.64 4.72 -6.24
CA VAL A 31 -0.08 5.62 -7.18
C VAL A 31 -1.03 6.60 -6.48
N LYS A 32 -1.71 6.18 -5.41
CA LYS A 32 -2.75 7.00 -4.77
C LYS A 32 -2.26 7.75 -3.53
N ILE A 33 -1.18 7.31 -2.89
CA ILE A 33 -0.67 7.93 -1.66
C ILE A 33 0.69 8.59 -1.94
N LEU A 34 1.73 7.82 -2.24
CA LEU A 34 3.09 8.34 -2.37
C LEU A 34 3.22 9.35 -3.52
N ASP A 35 2.70 9.02 -4.70
CA ASP A 35 2.68 9.94 -5.85
C ASP A 35 1.94 11.24 -5.54
N ARG A 36 0.91 11.22 -4.67
CA ARG A 36 0.19 12.45 -4.30
C ARG A 36 1.00 13.29 -3.33
N ILE A 37 1.67 12.66 -2.37
CA ILE A 37 2.53 13.34 -1.41
C ILE A 37 3.70 13.98 -2.15
N GLU A 38 4.37 13.25 -3.04
CA GLU A 38 5.49 13.77 -3.84
C GLU A 38 5.08 14.90 -4.79
N LYS A 39 3.88 14.86 -5.36
CA LYS A 39 3.36 15.94 -6.23
C LYS A 39 2.90 17.18 -5.47
N ASN A 40 2.69 17.09 -4.16
CA ASN A 40 2.12 18.15 -3.35
C ASN A 40 3.08 18.49 -2.21
N GLU A 41 3.96 19.47 -2.43
CA GLU A 41 4.94 19.93 -1.43
C GLU A 41 4.30 20.36 -0.10
N TRP A 42 3.02 20.77 -0.13
CA TRP A 42 2.26 21.13 1.07
C TRP A 42 1.87 19.92 1.94
N MET A 43 2.00 18.68 1.45
CA MET A 43 1.75 17.43 2.16
C MET A 43 3.03 16.92 2.86
N ALA A 44 3.74 17.82 3.55
CA ALA A 44 4.94 17.44 4.29
C ALA A 44 4.64 16.33 5.33
N PRO A 45 5.60 15.42 5.62
CA PRO A 45 5.37 14.26 6.48
C PRO A 45 4.83 14.60 7.88
N GLU A 46 5.17 15.78 8.40
CA GLU A 46 4.78 16.28 9.71
C GLU A 46 3.36 16.90 9.74
N VAL A 47 2.73 17.07 8.57
CA VAL A 47 1.40 17.69 8.47
C VAL A 47 0.39 16.85 9.27
N PRO A 48 -0.33 17.47 10.22
CA PRO A 48 -1.35 16.78 10.97
C PRO A 48 -2.58 16.55 10.08
N ILE A 49 -3.00 15.29 10.02
CA ILE A 49 -4.23 14.83 9.38
C ILE A 49 -5.21 14.34 10.44
N THR A 50 -6.49 14.38 10.11
CA THR A 50 -7.56 13.89 10.98
C THR A 50 -8.25 12.72 10.31
N ILE A 51 -8.16 11.54 10.93
CA ILE A 51 -8.76 10.31 10.43
C ILE A 51 -10.07 10.08 11.18
N ALA A 52 -11.18 9.96 10.46
CA ALA A 52 -12.46 9.58 11.05
C ALA A 52 -12.41 8.11 11.48
N THR A 53 -12.71 7.85 12.76
CA THR A 53 -12.75 6.50 13.36
C THR A 53 -14.17 6.08 13.75
N GLY A 54 -15.16 6.93 13.50
CA GLY A 54 -16.58 6.68 13.69
C GLY A 54 -17.40 7.94 13.42
N LEU A 55 -18.73 7.85 13.56
CA LEU A 55 -19.67 8.95 13.29
C LEU A 55 -19.33 10.27 14.00
N PHE A 56 -18.75 10.20 15.20
CA PHE A 56 -18.35 11.38 15.98
C PHE A 56 -16.94 11.24 16.59
N ARG A 57 -16.13 10.30 16.07
CA ARG A 57 -14.80 10.03 16.59
C ARG A 57 -13.77 10.30 15.52
N THR A 58 -12.73 11.03 15.89
CA THR A 58 -11.60 11.31 15.03
C THR A 58 -10.30 11.05 15.78
N ARG A 59 -9.26 10.70 15.02
CA ARG A 59 -7.90 10.54 15.51
C ARG A 59 -7.01 11.52 14.75
N LYS A 60 -6.25 12.33 15.50
CA LYS A 60 -5.22 13.18 14.90
C LYS A 60 -3.96 12.33 14.72
N GLU A 61 -3.42 12.32 13.51
CA GLU A 61 -2.15 11.68 13.17
C GLU A 61 -1.35 12.57 12.23
N THR A 62 -0.10 12.21 11.96
CA THR A 62 0.69 12.85 10.90
C THR A 62 0.59 12.03 9.62
N ILE A 63 0.88 12.65 8.47
CA ILE A 63 1.02 11.94 7.20
C ILE A 63 2.04 10.80 7.34
N TYR A 64 3.16 11.06 8.00
CA TYR A 64 4.18 10.04 8.30
C TYR A 64 3.60 8.86 9.09
N SER A 65 2.86 9.11 10.17
CA SER A 65 2.29 8.03 10.99
C SER A 65 1.24 7.22 10.24
N ALA A 66 0.47 7.85 9.36
CA ALA A 66 -0.50 7.13 8.52
C ALA A 66 0.18 6.31 7.41
N LEU A 67 1.27 6.82 6.83
CA LEU A 67 2.12 6.07 5.89
C LEU A 67 2.73 4.84 6.55
N ASP A 68 3.32 5.02 7.74
CA ASP A 68 3.89 3.92 8.51
C ASP A 68 2.86 2.82 8.80
N LYS A 69 1.66 3.21 9.24
CA LYS A 69 0.55 2.27 9.50
C LYS A 69 -0.03 1.59 8.26
N SER A 70 0.28 2.08 7.05
CA SER A 70 -0.23 1.51 5.80
C SER A 70 0.89 0.83 5.01
N VAL A 71 1.82 1.62 4.47
CA VAL A 71 2.99 1.15 3.72
C VAL A 71 3.91 0.31 4.60
N GLY A 72 4.22 0.77 5.81
CA GLY A 72 5.05 0.01 6.75
C GLY A 72 4.43 -1.35 7.08
N ARG A 73 3.11 -1.38 7.27
CA ARG A 73 2.38 -2.64 7.52
C ARG A 73 2.45 -3.61 6.33
N ILE A 74 2.43 -3.13 5.10
CA ILE A 74 2.59 -4.00 3.91
C ILE A 74 3.97 -4.62 3.88
N ILE A 75 5.01 -3.84 4.21
CA ILE A 75 6.40 -4.32 4.28
C ILE A 75 6.57 -5.35 5.40
N GLU A 76 5.98 -5.13 6.58
CA GLU A 76 6.00 -6.10 7.69
C GLU A 76 5.32 -7.43 7.29
N ILE A 77 4.19 -7.34 6.59
CA ILE A 77 3.41 -8.50 6.16
C ILE A 77 4.13 -9.29 5.05
N SER A 78 4.96 -8.61 4.25
CA SER A 78 5.75 -9.25 3.18
C SER A 78 7.03 -9.93 3.69
N ASP A 79 7.46 -9.67 4.92
CA ASP A 79 8.71 -10.18 5.52
C ASP A 79 8.79 -11.71 5.64
N ILE A 80 7.69 -12.39 5.28
CA ILE A 80 7.61 -13.84 5.09
C ILE A 80 8.49 -14.31 3.91
N ASP A 81 8.72 -13.45 2.91
CA ASP A 81 9.56 -13.76 1.74
C ASP A 81 10.42 -12.55 1.33
N ASP A 82 11.75 -12.76 1.33
CA ASP A 82 12.73 -11.71 1.01
C ASP A 82 12.55 -11.14 -0.40
N ASN A 83 12.20 -12.00 -1.36
CA ASN A 83 12.02 -11.59 -2.75
C ASN A 83 10.77 -10.73 -2.90
N LEU A 84 9.65 -11.16 -2.31
CA LEU A 84 8.41 -10.39 -2.26
C LEU A 84 8.61 -9.03 -1.60
N THR A 85 9.34 -8.99 -0.47
CA THR A 85 9.65 -7.74 0.22
C THR A 85 10.48 -6.80 -0.66
N LYS A 86 11.46 -7.33 -1.40
CA LYS A 86 12.24 -6.53 -2.37
C LYS A 86 11.35 -6.00 -3.49
N THR A 87 10.51 -6.85 -4.09
CA THR A 87 9.58 -6.42 -5.16
C THR A 87 8.62 -5.34 -4.66
N ILE A 88 8.08 -5.48 -3.44
CA ILE A 88 7.19 -4.47 -2.85
C ILE A 88 7.91 -3.14 -2.65
N LYS A 89 9.13 -3.17 -2.08
CA LYS A 89 9.94 -1.95 -1.92
C LYS A 89 10.23 -1.29 -3.27
N ASP A 90 10.60 -2.08 -4.27
CA ASP A 90 10.88 -1.59 -5.62
C ASP A 90 9.62 -0.96 -6.27
N ILE A 91 8.43 -1.54 -6.08
CA ILE A 91 7.16 -0.95 -6.50
C ILE A 91 6.91 0.40 -5.79
N LEU A 92 7.13 0.47 -4.48
CA LEU A 92 6.93 1.68 -3.68
C LEU A 92 7.92 2.80 -4.03
N GLU A 93 9.11 2.43 -4.51
CA GLU A 93 10.15 3.35 -4.98
C GLU A 93 10.03 3.70 -6.47
N ARG A 94 9.01 3.17 -7.15
CA ARG A 94 8.75 3.41 -8.58
C ARG A 94 9.86 2.87 -9.49
N GLY A 95 10.48 1.76 -9.08
CA GLY A 95 11.51 1.02 -9.82
C GLY A 95 10.95 0.13 -10.94
N ASP A 96 11.74 -0.81 -11.42
CA ASP A 96 11.39 -1.61 -12.61
C ASP A 96 10.15 -2.49 -12.36
N SER A 97 10.04 -3.09 -11.16
CA SER A 97 8.90 -3.93 -10.76
C SER A 97 7.58 -3.15 -10.76
N PHE A 98 7.61 -1.82 -10.57
CA PHE A 98 6.43 -0.97 -10.68
C PHE A 98 5.86 -1.04 -12.10
N TYR A 99 6.70 -0.79 -13.10
CA TYR A 99 6.27 -0.75 -14.51
C TYR A 99 5.93 -2.15 -15.02
N GLU A 100 6.68 -3.17 -14.62
CA GLU A 100 6.36 -4.56 -14.93
C GLU A 100 4.98 -4.96 -14.38
N PHE A 101 4.71 -4.62 -13.12
CA PHE A 101 3.43 -4.89 -12.50
C PHE A 101 2.30 -4.08 -13.16
N GLU A 102 2.52 -2.79 -13.43
CA GLU A 102 1.54 -1.93 -14.10
C GLU A 102 1.13 -2.51 -15.47
N ASN A 103 2.10 -2.97 -16.27
CA ASN A 103 1.87 -3.58 -17.57
C ASN A 103 1.15 -4.94 -17.48
N SER A 104 1.23 -5.63 -16.34
CA SER A 104 0.49 -6.88 -16.10
C SER A 104 -0.99 -6.66 -15.75
N LEU A 105 -1.37 -5.43 -15.37
CA LEU A 105 -2.74 -5.10 -14.99
C LEU A 105 -3.62 -4.90 -16.23
N PRO A 106 -4.88 -5.36 -16.21
CA PRO A 106 -5.82 -5.07 -17.29
C PRO A 106 -6.05 -3.56 -17.46
N ASP A 107 -6.21 -3.10 -18.70
CA ASP A 107 -6.49 -1.69 -19.03
C ASP A 107 -7.67 -1.08 -18.27
N SER A 108 -8.68 -1.91 -17.97
CA SER A 108 -9.86 -1.51 -17.20
C SER A 108 -9.51 -1.07 -15.77
N VAL A 109 -8.46 -1.65 -15.20
CA VAL A 109 -7.92 -1.31 -13.88
C VAL A 109 -7.10 -0.03 -14.00
N LEU A 110 -6.15 0.03 -14.96
CA LEU A 110 -5.29 1.20 -15.17
C LEU A 110 -6.08 2.50 -15.38
N ARG A 111 -7.19 2.45 -16.11
CA ARG A 111 -8.10 3.60 -16.32
C ARG A 111 -8.70 4.18 -15.02
N LYS A 112 -8.79 3.41 -13.94
CA LYS A 112 -9.26 3.90 -12.63
C LYS A 112 -8.14 4.54 -11.79
N PHE A 113 -6.90 4.24 -12.15
CA PHE A 113 -5.72 4.71 -11.42
C PHE A 113 -5.09 5.96 -12.05
N LYS A 114 -5.21 6.13 -13.38
CA LYS A 114 -4.98 7.40 -14.10
C LYS A 114 -5.97 8.49 -13.67
#